data_AF-A0A920QJB9-F1
#
_entry.id   AF-A0A920QJB9-F1
#
_cell.length_a   1.000
_cell.length_b   1.000
_cell.length_c   1.000
_cell.angle_alpha   90.00
_cell.angle_beta   90.00
_cell.angle_gamma   90.00
#
_symmetry.space_group_name_H-M   'P 1'
#
loop_
_entity.id
_entity.type
_entity.pdbx_description
1 polymer ?
#
loop_
_entity_poly.entity_id
_entity_poly.type
_entity_poly.pdbx_seq_one_letter_code
_entity_poly.pdbx_strand_id
1 'polypeptide(L)'
;MGWVTNEELRYSDKGELLSFSPTTYKIPNIQDLPEIFNVDTITNPHHQINIKRSKAVGEPPLMLCLSVWGCSQTCLIMCTK
;
A
#
# COMPACT_ATOMS: atom_id res chain seq x y z
N MET A 1 1.49 0.30 0.13
CA MET A 1 1.66 1.27 1.22
C MET A 1 2.11 2.59 0.64
N GLY A 2 3.29 2.64 0.02
CA GLY A 2 3.81 3.84 -0.65
C GLY A 2 2.82 4.51 -1.59
N TRP A 3 2.15 3.74 -2.46
CA TRP A 3 1.10 4.24 -3.35
C TRP A 3 0.07 5.19 -2.71
N VAL A 4 -0.31 4.97 -1.44
CA VAL A 4 -1.31 5.80 -0.74
C VAL A 4 -0.73 6.79 0.28
N THR A 5 0.60 6.78 0.49
CA THR A 5 1.25 7.62 1.52
C THR A 5 2.42 8.45 1.00
N ASN A 6 3.42 7.82 0.35
CA ASN A 6 4.71 8.45 0.01
C ASN A 6 4.91 8.68 -1.48
N GLU A 7 4.37 7.80 -2.32
CA GLU A 7 4.64 7.81 -3.76
C GLU A 7 3.78 8.87 -4.45
N GLU A 8 4.42 9.93 -4.94
CA GLU A 8 3.76 11.05 -5.62
C GLU A 8 4.39 11.30 -7.00
N LEU A 9 3.55 11.30 -8.05
CA LEU A 9 3.97 11.70 -9.38
C LEU A 9 3.72 13.21 -9.57
N ARG A 10 4.81 13.98 -9.58
CA ARG A 10 4.78 15.43 -9.78
C ARG A 10 5.10 15.79 -11.23
N TYR A 11 4.31 16.71 -11.78
CA TYR A 11 4.45 17.22 -13.13
C TYR A 11 4.61 18.75 -13.11
N SER A 12 5.37 19.28 -14.06
CA SER A 12 5.49 20.71 -14.35
C SER A 12 4.23 21.22 -15.08
N ASP A 13 3.98 22.54 -15.04
CA ASP A 13 2.89 23.18 -15.80
C ASP A 13 2.99 22.93 -17.32
N LYS A 14 4.19 22.57 -17.79
CA LYS A 14 4.47 22.21 -19.19
C LYS A 14 4.28 20.72 -19.50
N GLY A 15 3.87 19.90 -18.52
CA GLY A 15 3.66 18.47 -18.64
C GLY A 15 4.90 17.58 -18.42
N GLU A 16 6.03 18.18 -18.03
CA GLU A 16 7.26 17.43 -17.78
C GLU A 16 7.20 16.69 -16.43
N LEU A 17 7.68 15.43 -16.39
CA LEU A 17 7.74 14.66 -15.15
C LEU A 17 8.90 15.16 -14.27
N LEU A 18 8.59 15.67 -13.07
CA LEU A 18 9.58 16.17 -12.09
C LEU A 18 10.10 15.05 -11.17
N SER A 19 9.36 13.95 -11.08
CA SER A 19 9.60 12.79 -10.20
C SER A 19 10.39 11.68 -10.90
N PHE A 20 11.43 12.04 -11.67
CA PHE A 20 12.21 11.10 -12.49
C PHE A 20 13.41 10.45 -11.75
N SER A 21 13.71 10.88 -10.52
CA SER A 21 14.88 10.42 -9.77
C SER A 21 14.43 9.74 -8.47
N PRO A 22 15.19 8.77 -7.92
CA PRO A 22 14.97 8.25 -6.56
C PRO A 22 15.06 9.33 -5.47
N THR A 23 15.61 10.51 -5.78
CA THR A 23 15.57 11.69 -4.90
C THR A 23 14.23 12.41 -4.94
N THR A 24 13.50 12.35 -6.05
CA THR A 24 12.25 13.08 -6.30
C THR A 24 11.01 12.18 -6.30
N TYR A 25 11.17 10.85 -6.46
CA TYR A 25 10.14 9.83 -6.27
C TYR A 25 10.60 8.85 -5.19
N LYS A 26 9.88 8.81 -4.06
CA LYS A 26 10.27 8.03 -2.88
C LYS A 26 9.43 6.77 -2.76
N ILE A 27 10.03 5.65 -3.13
CA ILE A 27 9.51 4.32 -2.79
C ILE A 27 9.61 4.09 -1.27
N PRO A 28 8.73 3.27 -0.69
CA PRO A 28 8.84 2.86 0.71
C PRO A 28 10.19 2.22 1.02
N ASN A 29 10.80 2.68 2.10
CA ASN A 29 12.03 2.11 2.64
C ASN A 29 11.71 1.23 3.87
N ILE A 30 12.73 0.59 4.44
CA ILE A 30 12.62 -0.23 5.67
C ILE A 30 11.93 0.50 6.82
N GLN A 31 12.09 1.81 6.92
CA GLN A 31 11.50 2.63 7.99
C GLN A 31 10.00 2.88 7.81
N ASP A 32 9.46 2.69 6.61
CA ASP A 32 8.03 2.86 6.32
C ASP A 32 7.22 1.58 6.64
N LEU A 33 7.89 0.48 7.00
CA LEU A 33 7.25 -0.75 7.45
C LEU A 33 6.70 -0.55 8.87
N PRO A 34 5.45 -0.96 9.17
CA PRO A 34 4.97 -0.97 10.55
C PRO A 34 5.87 -1.85 11.43
N GLU A 35 6.19 -1.36 12.64
CA GLU A 35 7.03 -2.08 13.60
C GLU A 35 6.45 -3.47 13.94
N ILE A 36 5.12 -3.56 14.02
CA ILE A 36 4.39 -4.82 14.20
C ILE A 36 3.65 -5.15 12.91
N PHE A 37 4.10 -6.21 12.22
CA PHE A 37 3.51 -6.68 10.96
C PHE A 37 3.05 -8.14 11.08
N ASN A 38 1.74 -8.33 11.30
CA ASN A 38 1.12 -9.65 11.45
C ASN A 38 0.46 -10.10 10.15
N VAL A 39 0.74 -11.33 9.71
CA VAL A 39 0.16 -11.93 8.51
C VAL A 39 -0.19 -13.38 8.78
N ASP A 40 -1.46 -13.73 8.59
CA ASP A 40 -1.97 -15.09 8.69
C ASP A 40 -2.68 -15.51 7.40
N THR A 41 -2.61 -16.79 7.09
CA THR A 41 -3.34 -17.37 5.95
C THR A 41 -4.55 -18.13 6.44
N ILE A 42 -5.66 -18.01 5.70
CA ILE A 42 -6.87 -18.76 6.01
C ILE A 42 -6.80 -20.17 5.42
N THR A 43 -7.16 -21.17 6.21
CA THR A 43 -7.34 -22.53 5.69
C THR A 43 -8.73 -22.65 5.06
N ASN A 44 -8.78 -22.87 3.76
CA ASN A 44 -10.05 -23.03 3.03
C ASN A 44 -10.13 -24.41 2.35
N PRO A 45 -10.79 -25.41 2.97
CA PRO A 45 -10.88 -26.75 2.41
C PRO A 45 -11.84 -26.85 1.20
N HIS A 46 -12.71 -25.86 1.00
CA HIS A 46 -13.75 -25.86 -0.03
C HIS A 46 -13.26 -25.39 -1.40
N HIS A 47 -12.05 -24.84 -1.48
CA HIS A 47 -11.51 -24.33 -2.73
C HIS A 47 -10.96 -25.47 -3.60
N GLN A 48 -11.76 -26.05 -4.49
CA GLN A 48 -11.38 -27.25 -5.24
C GLN A 48 -11.01 -26.99 -6.72
N ILE A 49 -11.26 -25.78 -7.22
CA ILE A 49 -11.23 -25.46 -8.66
C ILE A 49 -9.81 -25.27 -9.20
N ASN A 50 -8.91 -24.68 -8.39
CA ASN A 50 -7.56 -24.35 -8.82
C ASN A 50 -6.54 -25.45 -8.51
N ILE A 51 -5.39 -25.41 -9.21
CA ILE A 51 -4.27 -26.33 -9.01
C ILE A 51 -3.89 -26.35 -7.52
N LYS A 52 -3.88 -27.56 -6.94
CA LYS A 52 -3.59 -27.79 -5.52
C LYS A 52 -4.42 -26.90 -4.58
N ARG A 53 -5.64 -26.52 -4.97
CA ARG A 53 -6.53 -25.65 -4.16
C ARG A 53 -5.98 -24.24 -3.91
N SER A 54 -4.99 -23.80 -4.68
CA SER A 54 -4.33 -22.49 -4.53
C SER A 54 -5.22 -21.31 -4.94
N LYS A 55 -4.95 -20.10 -4.42
CA LYS A 55 -5.62 -18.86 -4.83
C LYS A 55 -4.59 -17.81 -5.24
N ALA A 56 -4.90 -17.02 -6.26
CA ALA A 56 -4.08 -15.88 -6.65
C ALA A 56 -4.14 -14.81 -5.56
N VAL A 57 -2.97 -14.38 -5.07
CA VAL A 57 -2.82 -13.42 -3.97
C VAL A 57 -1.84 -12.28 -4.31
N GLY A 58 -1.49 -12.11 -5.58
CA GLY A 58 -0.55 -11.04 -5.98
C GLY A 58 -1.15 -9.64 -5.82
N GLU A 59 -2.23 -9.35 -6.53
CA GLU A 59 -2.91 -8.06 -6.50
C GLU A 59 -3.84 -7.84 -5.29
N PRO A 60 -4.60 -8.83 -4.79
CA PRO A 60 -5.59 -8.58 -3.74
C PRO A 60 -5.06 -7.89 -2.46
N PRO A 61 -3.85 -8.21 -1.96
CA PRO A 61 -3.30 -7.54 -0.79
C PRO A 61 -2.93 -6.07 -1.02
N LEU A 62 -2.77 -5.61 -2.27
CA LEU A 62 -2.39 -4.22 -2.57
C LEU A 62 -3.42 -3.24 -2.00
N MET A 63 -4.71 -3.58 -2.09
CA MET A 63 -5.81 -2.75 -1.60
C MET A 63 -5.88 -2.67 -0.06
N LEU A 64 -5.28 -3.61 0.67
CA LEU A 64 -5.25 -3.58 2.13
C LEU A 64 -4.49 -2.36 2.67
N CYS A 65 -3.63 -1.74 1.84
CA CYS A 65 -2.90 -0.52 2.20
C CYS A 65 -3.81 0.68 2.51
N LEU A 66 -5.05 0.69 2.03
CA LEU A 66 -6.04 1.74 2.35
C LEU A 66 -6.34 1.85 3.84
N SER A 67 -6.18 0.75 4.60
CA SER A 67 -6.35 0.76 6.06
C SER A 67 -5.44 1.77 6.75
N VAL A 68 -4.20 1.92 6.26
CA VAL A 68 -3.22 2.83 6.84
C VAL A 68 -3.54 4.27 6.50
N TRP A 69 -3.97 4.54 5.26
CA TRP A 69 -4.46 5.86 4.88
C TRP A 69 -5.67 6.30 5.72
N GLY A 70 -6.65 5.40 5.91
CA GLY A 70 -7.81 5.68 6.76
C GLY A 70 -7.44 5.93 8.23
N CYS A 71 -6.46 5.19 8.76
CA CYS A 71 -5.92 5.42 10.10
C CYS A 71 -5.31 6.83 10.21
N SER A 72 -4.49 7.24 9.24
CA SER A 72 -3.88 8.57 9.20
C SER A 72 -4.92 9.69 9.12
N GLN A 73 -5.97 9.54 8.30
CA GLN A 73 -7.05 10.52 8.25
C GLN A 73 -7.81 10.63 9.57
N THR A 74 -8.11 9.50 10.20
CA THR A 74 -8.82 9.47 11.49
C THR A 74 -8.00 10.16 12.57
N CYS A 75 -6.68 9.93 12.60
CA CYS A 75 -5.77 10.61 13.51
C CYS A 75 -5.76 12.13 13.30
N LEU A 76 -5.71 12.59 12.04
CA LEU A 76 -5.75 14.02 11.71
C LEU A 76 -7.07 14.68 12.17
N ILE A 77 -8.20 14.01 11.94
CA ILE A 77 -9.52 14.51 12.36
C ILE A 77 -9.60 14.59 13.89
N MET A 78 -8.98 13.66 14.60
CA MET A 78 -8.97 13.63 16.07
C MET A 78 -8.06 14.71 16.66
N CYS A 79 -6.97 15.08 15.99
CA CYS A 79 -6.10 16.19 16.41
C CYS A 79 -6.65 17.59 16.10
N THR A 80 -7.60 17.71 15.16
CA THR A 80 -8.20 18.99 14.75
C THR A 80 -9.50 19.33 15.49
N LYS A 81 -9.99 18.43 16.34
CA LYS A 81 -11.09 18.64 17.28
C LYS A 81 -10.58 18.82 18.69
#